data_AF-M9L7T4-F1
#
_entry.id   AF-M9L7T4-F1
#
_cell.length_a   1.000
_cell.length_b   1.000
_cell.length_c   1.000
_cell.angle_alpha   90.00
_cell.angle_beta   90.00
_cell.angle_gamma   90.00
#
_symmetry.space_group_name_H-M   'P 1'
#
loop_
_entity.id
_entity.type
_entity.pdbx_description
1 polymer ?
#
loop_
_entity_poly.entity_id
_entity_poly.type
_entity_poly.pdbx_seq_one_letter_code
_entity_poly.pdbx_strand_id
1 'polypeptide(L)' 'MKASEFRNLTTAEIEQKIAGFKEELFNLRFQLATGQLDNPTRIRDVRKAIARAHTVVRERELGVTS' A
#
# COMPACT_ATOMS: atom_id res chain seq x y z
N MET A 1 7.15 -0.58 3.12
CA MET A 1 7.72 0.06 1.92
C MET A 1 7.90 1.55 2.12
N LYS A 2 9.05 2.08 1.68
CA LYS A 2 9.34 3.53 1.67
C LYS A 2 8.76 4.15 0.40
N ALA A 3 8.39 5.43 0.46
CA ALA A 3 7.82 6.14 -0.70
C ALA A 3 8.77 6.14 -1.92
N SER A 4 10.08 6.11 -1.68
CA SER A 4 11.12 6.01 -2.70
C SER A 4 10.99 4.76 -3.59
N GLU A 5 10.56 3.62 -3.03
CA GLU A 5 10.40 2.38 -3.79
C GLU A 5 9.23 2.46 -4.77
N PHE A 6 8.18 3.24 -4.45
CA PHE A 6 7.06 3.47 -5.35
C PHE A 6 7.40 4.46 -6.47
N ARG A 7 8.30 5.42 -6.21
CA ARG A 7 8.74 6.39 -7.23
C ARG A 7 9.56 5.74 -8.36
N ASN A 8 10.25 4.64 -8.08
CA ASN A 8 11.04 3.90 -9.06
C ASN A 8 10.22 2.92 -9.94
N LEU A 9 8.98 2.62 -9.55
CA LEU A 9 8.10 1.68 -10.26
C LEU A 9 7.24 2.39 -11.28
N THR A 10 6.85 1.74 -12.36
CA THR A 10 5.90 2.29 -13.34
C THR A 10 4.49 2.42 -12.74
N THR A 11 3.63 3.25 -13.33
CA THR A 11 2.28 3.47 -12.80
C THR A 11 1.47 2.17 -12.77
N ALA A 12 1.63 1.32 -13.78
CA ALA A 12 1.00 0.00 -13.84
C ALA A 12 1.49 -0.95 -12.72
N GLU A 13 2.78 -0.96 -12.41
CA GLU A 13 3.32 -1.75 -11.30
C GLU A 13 2.84 -1.25 -9.94
N ILE A 14 2.63 0.06 -9.80
CA ILE A 14 2.07 0.63 -8.57
C ILE A 14 0.62 0.16 -8.38
N GLU A 15 -0.20 0.18 -9.44
CA GLU A 15 -1.58 -0.34 -9.39
C GLU A 15 -1.62 -1.83 -9.04
N GLN A 16 -0.73 -2.62 -9.63
CA GLN A 16 -0.64 -4.05 -9.34
C GLN A 16 -0.25 -4.30 -7.87
N LYS A 17 0.68 -3.50 -7.32
CA LYS A 17 1.01 -3.55 -5.88
C LYS A 17 -0.17 -3.11 -5.00
N ILE A 18 -0.94 -2.10 -5.40
CA ILE A 18 -2.14 -1.68 -4.67
C ILE A 18 -3.15 -2.83 -4.56
N ALA A 19 -3.36 -3.58 -5.65
CA ALA A 19 -4.22 -4.76 -5.64
C ALA A 19 -3.71 -5.82 -4.64
N GLY A 20 -2.42 -6.16 -4.69
CA GLY A 20 -1.82 -7.10 -3.73
C GLY A 20 -1.91 -6.65 -2.27
N PHE A 21 -1.70 -5.36 -2.00
CA PHE A 21 -1.85 -4.81 -0.63
C PHE A 21 -3.30 -4.80 -0.15
N LYS A 22 -4.29 -4.67 -1.04
CA LYS A 22 -5.71 -4.79 -0.66
C LYS A 22 -6.06 -6.21 -0.25
N GLU A 23 -5.53 -7.22 -0.94
CA GLU A 23 -5.69 -8.63 -0.56
C GLU A 23 -5.00 -8.93 0.78
N GLU A 24 -3.76 -8.46 0.97
CA GLU A 24 -3.06 -8.60 2.26
C GLU A 24 -3.85 -7.92 3.38
N LEU A 25 -4.39 -6.72 3.15
CA LEU A 25 -5.22 -6.01 4.12
C LEU A 25 -6.52 -6.77 4.44
N PHE A 26 -7.14 -7.40 3.44
CA PHE A 26 -8.33 -8.23 3.65
C PHE A 26 -8.01 -9.43 4.54
N ASN A 27 -6.93 -10.15 4.23
CA ASN A 27 -6.48 -11.29 5.03
C ASN A 27 -6.11 -10.89 6.46
N LEU A 28 -5.44 -9.75 6.66
CA LEU A 28 -5.12 -9.24 7.98
C LEU A 28 -6.37 -8.81 8.76
N ARG A 29 -7.38 -8.22 8.09
CA ARG A 29 -8.67 -7.90 8.74
C ARG A 29 -9.45 -9.15 9.10
N PHE A 30 -9.36 -10.19 8.27
CA PHE A 30 -9.96 -11.49 8.55
C PHE A 30 -9.28 -12.16 9.76
N GLN A 31 -7.94 -12.17 9.82
CA GLN A 31 -7.17 -12.66 10.96
C GLN A 31 -7.43 -11.86 12.25
N LEU A 32 -7.66 -10.55 12.13
CA LEU A 32 -8.08 -9.71 13.25
C LEU A 32 -9.46 -10.12 13.78
N ALA A 33 -10.41 -10.39 12.88
CA ALA A 33 -11.75 -10.84 13.25
C ALA A 33 -11.76 -12.25 13.87
N THR A 34 -10.86 -13.14 13.43
CA THR A 34 -10.69 -14.48 14.03
C THR A 34 -9.86 -14.48 15.31
N GLY A 35 -9.29 -13.33 15.71
CA GLY A 35 -8.53 -13.18 16.95
C GLY A 35 -7.13 -13.80 16.92
N GLN A 36 -6.64 -14.24 15.76
CA GLN A 36 -5.31 -14.85 15.57
C GLN A 36 -4.28 -13.87 15.01
N LEU A 37 -4.49 -12.57 15.20
CA LEU A 37 -3.61 -11.56 14.63
C LEU A 37 -2.36 -11.36 15.49
N ASP A 38 -1.23 -11.92 15.06
CA ASP A 38 0.04 -11.80 15.76
C ASP A 38 0.59 -10.36 15.78
N ASN A 39 0.34 -9.55 14.74
CA ASN A 39 0.91 -8.20 14.66
C ASN A 39 -0.09 -7.15 14.11
N PRO A 40 -0.82 -6.45 15.00
CA PRO A 40 -1.71 -5.33 14.66
C PRO A 40 -1.02 -4.19 13.90
N THR A 41 0.28 -4.01 14.13
CA THR A 41 1.07 -2.93 13.51
C THR A 41 1.12 -3.08 11.99
N ARG A 42 1.06 -4.32 11.48
CA ARG A 42 1.15 -4.60 10.05
C ARG A 42 -0.04 -4.07 9.26
N ILE A 43 -1.25 -4.07 9.84
CA ILE A 43 -2.44 -3.45 9.25
C ILE A 43 -2.20 -1.96 9.00
N ARG A 44 -1.59 -1.27 9.96
CA ARG A 44 -1.27 0.17 9.83
C ARG A 44 -0.23 0.39 8.74
N ASP A 45 0.77 -0.47 8.64
CA ASP A 45 1.84 -0.34 7.65
C ASP A 45 1.35 -0.61 6.22
N VAL A 46 0.49 -1.61 6.02
CA VAL A 46 -0.16 -1.90 4.73
C VAL A 46 -1.06 -0.74 4.32
N ARG A 47 -1.86 -0.18 5.23
CA ARG A 47 -2.66 1.03 4.95
C ARG A 47 -1.79 2.22 4.53
N LYS A 48 -0.67 2.44 5.22
CA LYS A 48 0.29 3.51 4.84
C LYS A 48 0.95 3.25 3.50
N ALA A 49 1.24 1.99 3.16
CA ALA A 49 1.80 1.62 1.86
C ALA A 49 0.81 1.93 0.72
N ILE A 50 -0.47 1.57 0.88
CA ILE A 50 -1.54 1.89 -0.08
C ILE A 50 -1.67 3.41 -0.25
N ALA A 51 -1.71 4.17 0.86
CA ALA A 51 -1.81 5.62 0.80
C ALA A 51 -0.62 6.24 0.04
N ARG A 52 0.61 5.81 0.33
CA ARG A 52 1.82 6.29 -0.36
C ARG A 52 1.80 5.95 -1.85
N ALA A 53 1.34 4.75 -2.22
CA ALA A 53 1.20 4.35 -3.61
C ALA A 53 0.24 5.27 -4.37
N HIS A 54 -0.94 5.55 -3.81
CA HIS A 54 -1.88 6.51 -4.39
C HIS A 54 -1.33 7.92 -4.46
N THR A 55 -0.60 8.38 -3.44
CA THR A 55 0.05 9.70 -3.46
C THR A 55 1.04 9.80 -4.62
N VAL A 56 1.89 8.79 -4.83
CA VAL A 56 2.88 8.80 -5.94
C VAL A 56 2.20 8.78 -7.31
N VAL A 57 1.11 8.02 -7.48
CA VAL A 57 0.31 8.06 -8.72
C VAL A 57 -0.24 9.47 -8.95
N ARG A 58 -0.79 10.09 -7.90
CA ARG A 58 -1.34 11.44 -8.00
C ARG A 58 -0.28 12.51 -8.24
N GLU A 59 0.91 12.39 -7.62
CA GLU A 59 2.07 13.25 -7.87
C GLU A 59 2.49 13.20 -9.35
N ARG A 60 2.49 12.00 -9.95
CA ARG A 60 2.77 11.82 -11.39
C ARG A 60 1.71 12.44 -12.29
N GLU A 61 0.43 12.23 -11.99
CA GLU A 61 -0.66 12.85 -12.74
C GLU A 61 -0.60 14.38 -12.73
N LEU A 62 -0.21 14.96 -11.59
CA LEU A 62 -0.10 16.41 -11.42
C LEU A 62 1.22 16.99 -11.95
N GLY A 63 2.16 16.15 -12.40
CA GLY A 63 3.49 16.58 -12.84
C GLY A 63 4.34 17.19 -11.73
N VAL A 64 3.93 17.04 -10.46
CA VAL A 64 4.63 17.58 -9.29
C VAL A 64 5.78 16.63 -8.97
N THR A 65 6.87 16.80 -9.70
CA THR A 65 8.11 16.06 -9.48
C THR A 65 8.85 16.78 -8.35
N SER A 66 9.01 16.10 -7.20
CA SER A 66 9.84 16.58 -6.07
C SER A 66 10.84 15.52 -5.62
#